data_AF-A0A952RRL9-F1
#
_entry.id   AF-A0A952RRL9-F1
#
_cell.length_a   1.000
_cell.length_b   1.000
_cell.length_c   1.000
_cell.angle_alpha   90.00
_cell.angle_beta   90.00
_cell.angle_gamma   90.00
#
_symmetry.space_group_name_H-M   'P 1'
#
loop_
_entity.id
_entity.type
_entity.pdbx_description
1 polymer ?
#
loop_
_entity_poly.entity_id
_entity_poly.type
_entity_poly.pdbx_seq_one_letter_code
_entity_poly.pdbx_strand_id
1 'polypeptide(L)'
;MGGKAKIENLTNTWYGFAVFSAIVTLLQRGIGVFTLVWGALGLVVSWIFVYLWGRALVRKSSTARFILIAVSALSTLGGAYSAAQASWAFVHAWELSLIITAAYSAVSAWIMAKSFRTLTDSSVKAYFA
;
A
#
# COMPACT_ATOMS: atom_id res chain seq x y z
N MET A 1 8.53 -13.35 16.43
CA MET A 1 9.32 -12.40 15.58
C MET A 1 9.60 -11.13 16.36
N GLY A 2 10.84 -10.64 16.35
CA GLY A 2 11.21 -9.35 16.96
C GLY A 2 10.64 -8.15 16.19
N GLY A 3 10.54 -6.98 16.85
CA GLY A 3 9.95 -5.77 16.26
C GLY A 3 10.63 -5.32 14.96
N LYS A 4 11.97 -5.38 14.91
CA LYS A 4 12.75 -5.10 13.69
C LYS A 4 12.35 -6.00 12.52
N ALA A 5 12.26 -7.30 12.74
CA ALA A 5 11.88 -8.27 11.70
C ALA A 5 10.45 -8.03 11.17
N LYS A 6 9.53 -7.59 12.03
CA LYS A 6 8.17 -7.21 11.60
C LYS A 6 8.18 -5.97 10.70
N ILE A 7 9.02 -4.97 11.01
CA ILE A 7 9.19 -3.77 10.17
C ILE A 7 9.81 -4.13 8.81
N GLU A 8 10.81 -4.99 8.78
CA GLU A 8 11.44 -5.46 7.54
C GLU A 8 10.46 -6.25 6.67
N ASN A 9 9.67 -7.16 7.26
CA ASN A 9 8.60 -7.87 6.56
C ASN A 9 7.54 -6.90 6.00
N LEU A 10 7.15 -5.89 6.79
CA LEU A 10 6.21 -4.87 6.35
C LEU A 10 6.76 -4.07 5.16
N THR A 11 8.02 -3.66 5.23
CA THR A 11 8.69 -2.93 4.15
C THR A 11 8.78 -3.78 2.88
N ASN A 12 9.09 -5.08 2.99
CA ASN A 12 9.06 -6.01 1.87
C ASN A 12 7.66 -6.16 1.27
N THR A 13 6.63 -6.16 2.11
CA THR A 13 5.23 -6.17 1.64
C THR A 13 4.92 -4.90 0.84
N TRP A 14 5.41 -3.73 1.27
CA TRP A 14 5.23 -2.47 0.53
C TRP A 14 5.92 -2.46 -0.83
N TYR A 15 7.13 -3.02 -0.96
CA TYR A 15 7.77 -3.18 -2.26
C TYR A 15 6.95 -4.07 -3.19
N GLY A 16 6.44 -5.19 -2.68
CA GLY A 16 5.55 -6.08 -3.44
C GLY A 16 4.28 -5.36 -3.90
N PHE A 17 3.70 -4.53 -3.04
CA PHE A 17 2.54 -3.72 -3.39
C PHE A 17 2.83 -2.66 -4.46
N ALA A 18 4.00 -2.03 -4.44
CA ALA A 18 4.39 -1.07 -5.46
C ALA A 18 4.47 -1.74 -6.85
N VAL A 19 5.02 -2.95 -6.92
CA VAL A 19 5.06 -3.75 -8.16
C VAL A 19 3.64 -4.14 -8.59
N PHE A 20 2.81 -4.64 -7.67
CA PHE A 20 1.41 -4.96 -7.95
C PHE A 20 0.65 -3.74 -8.50
N SER A 21 0.83 -2.56 -7.90
CA SER A 21 0.18 -1.31 -8.33
C SER A 21 0.61 -0.88 -9.73
N ALA A 22 1.89 -1.06 -10.06
CA ALA A 22 2.40 -0.80 -11.40
C ALA A 22 1.77 -1.74 -12.44
N ILE A 23 1.65 -3.04 -12.11
CA ILE A 23 1.00 -4.03 -12.99
C ILE A 23 -0.48 -3.67 -13.20
N VAL A 24 -1.22 -3.35 -12.13
CA VAL A 24 -2.63 -2.94 -12.23
C VAL A 24 -2.79 -1.70 -13.10
N THR A 25 -1.89 -0.73 -12.98
CA THR A 25 -1.91 0.50 -13.80
C THR A 25 -1.76 0.17 -15.29
N LEU A 26 -0.88 -0.78 -15.63
CA LEU A 26 -0.71 -1.24 -17.02
C LEU A 26 -1.96 -1.98 -17.53
N LEU A 27 -2.60 -2.78 -16.69
CA LEU A 27 -3.86 -3.47 -17.05
C LEU A 27 -5.00 -2.49 -17.30
N GLN A 28 -5.09 -1.39 -16.53
CA GLN A 28 -6.17 -0.40 -16.68
C GLN A 28 -5.95 0.57 -17.84
N ARG A 29 -4.70 0.99 -18.08
CA ARG A 29 -4.38 2.01 -19.11
C ARG A 29 -3.93 1.41 -20.45
N GLY A 30 -3.69 0.10 -20.51
CA GLY A 30 -3.16 -0.59 -21.67
C GLY A 30 -1.64 -0.51 -21.80
N ILE A 31 -1.10 -1.38 -22.67
CA ILE A 31 0.35 -1.52 -22.92
C ILE A 31 0.76 -0.61 -24.07
N GLY A 32 1.22 0.59 -23.74
CA GLY A 32 1.81 1.55 -24.67
C GLY A 32 3.19 1.99 -24.20
N VAL A 33 4.04 2.47 -25.12
CA VAL A 33 5.41 2.89 -24.77
C VAL A 33 5.39 3.96 -23.67
N PHE A 34 4.48 4.94 -23.77
CA PHE A 34 4.33 5.97 -22.75
C PHE A 34 3.83 5.42 -21.40
N THR A 35 2.88 4.48 -21.40
CA THR A 35 2.37 3.90 -20.13
C THR A 35 3.43 3.06 -19.44
N LEU A 36 4.28 2.37 -20.20
CA LEU A 36 5.43 1.64 -19.67
C LEU A 36 6.49 2.56 -19.06
N VAL A 37 6.86 3.64 -19.75
CA VAL A 37 7.85 4.61 -19.24
C VAL A 37 7.33 5.30 -17.96
N TRP A 38 6.11 5.83 -18.00
CA TRP A 38 5.51 6.46 -16.82
C TRP A 38 5.25 5.46 -15.68
N GLY A 39 4.89 4.21 -16.01
CA GLY A 39 4.74 3.14 -15.04
C GLY A 39 6.05 2.77 -14.36
N ALA A 40 7.14 2.66 -15.11
CA ALA A 40 8.48 2.40 -14.57
C ALA A 40 8.98 3.54 -13.69
N LEU A 41 8.82 4.80 -14.13
CA LEU A 41 9.15 5.97 -13.31
C LEU A 41 8.33 6.00 -12.02
N GLY A 42 7.03 5.75 -12.11
CA GLY A 42 6.14 5.68 -10.94
C GLY A 42 6.55 4.58 -9.96
N LEU A 43 6.97 3.41 -10.47
CA LEU A 43 7.47 2.31 -9.65
C LEU A 43 8.76 2.71 -8.90
N VAL A 44 9.72 3.32 -9.60
CA VAL A 44 10.98 3.79 -9.00
C VAL A 44 10.71 4.81 -7.91
N VAL A 45 9.85 5.79 -8.18
CA VAL A 45 9.45 6.79 -7.17
C VAL A 45 8.80 6.13 -5.96
N SER A 46 7.88 5.18 -6.17
CA SER A 46 7.22 4.43 -5.10
C SER A 46 8.25 3.66 -4.25
N TRP A 47 9.21 3.00 -4.88
CA TRP A 47 10.29 2.29 -4.17
C TRP A 47 11.17 3.22 -3.35
N ILE A 48 11.48 4.42 -3.84
CA ILE A 48 12.21 5.43 -3.06
C ILE A 48 11.40 5.81 -1.82
N PHE A 49 10.10 6.04 -1.94
CA PHE A 49 9.26 6.32 -0.77
C PHE A 49 9.23 5.16 0.23
N VAL A 50 9.04 3.93 -0.25
CA VAL A 50 9.07 2.72 0.60
C VAL A 50 10.42 2.60 1.33
N TYR A 51 11.52 2.86 0.62
CA TYR A 51 12.86 2.85 1.19
C TYR A 51 13.03 3.90 2.30
N LEU A 52 12.61 5.15 2.05
CA LEU A 52 12.73 6.23 3.02
C LEU A 52 11.94 5.93 4.30
N TRP A 53 10.69 5.48 4.17
CA TRP A 53 9.84 5.12 5.30
C TRP A 53 10.35 3.89 6.04
N GLY A 54 10.74 2.84 5.32
CA GLY A 54 11.34 1.64 5.92
C GLY A 54 12.61 1.96 6.70
N ARG A 55 13.50 2.78 6.13
CA ARG A 55 14.74 3.21 6.81
C ARG A 55 14.46 4.08 8.03
N ALA A 56 13.47 4.98 7.97
CA ALA A 56 13.06 5.79 9.12
C ALA A 56 12.53 4.92 10.27
N LEU A 57 11.76 3.87 9.97
CA LEU A 57 11.26 2.92 10.96
C LEU A 57 12.38 2.07 11.57
N VAL A 58 13.32 1.58 10.77
CA VAL A 58 14.49 0.84 11.27
C VAL A 58 15.41 1.73 12.12
N ARG A 59 15.50 3.03 11.81
CA ARG A 59 16.19 4.04 12.63
C ARG A 59 15.41 4.45 13.89
N LYS A 60 14.34 3.73 14.24
CA LYS A 60 13.49 3.98 15.42
C LYS A 60 12.86 5.39 15.47
N SER A 61 12.55 5.99 14.32
CA SER A 61 11.82 7.27 14.32
C SER A 61 10.38 7.11 14.81
N SER A 62 10.09 7.63 16.01
CA SER A 62 8.74 7.62 16.61
C SER A 62 7.74 8.45 15.80
N THR A 63 8.18 9.59 15.28
CA THR A 63 7.38 10.46 14.39
C THR A 63 6.98 9.72 13.13
N ALA A 64 7.92 9.00 12.48
CA ALA A 64 7.60 8.26 11.27
C ALA A 64 6.56 7.16 11.53
N ARG A 65 6.70 6.46 12.66
CA ARG A 65 5.71 5.47 13.10
C ARG A 65 4.34 6.08 13.34
N PHE A 66 4.26 7.21 14.04
CA PHE A 66 2.98 7.87 14.31
C PHE A 66 2.27 8.32 13.02
N ILE A 67 3.00 8.97 12.10
CA ILE A 67 2.45 9.41 10.82
C ILE A 67 1.93 8.21 10.03
N LEU A 68 2.72 7.13 9.94
CA LEU A 68 2.31 5.94 9.20
C LEU A 68 1.09 5.25 9.84
N ILE A 69 0.96 5.26 11.16
CA ILE A 69 -0.26 4.74 11.84
C ILE A 69 -1.48 5.55 11.41
N ALA A 70 -1.40 6.89 11.49
CA ALA A 70 -2.50 7.77 11.13
C ALA A 70 -2.89 7.64 9.65
N VAL A 71 -1.89 7.68 8.75
CA VAL A 71 -2.10 7.54 7.31
C VAL A 71 -2.65 6.15 6.97
N SER A 72 -2.15 5.08 7.60
CA SER A 72 -2.66 3.73 7.36
C SER A 72 -4.11 3.57 7.81
N ALA A 73 -4.49 4.14 8.97
CA ALA A 73 -5.87 4.09 9.45
C ALA A 73 -6.83 4.80 8.48
N LEU A 74 -6.51 6.04 8.09
CA LEU A 74 -7.32 6.81 7.15
C LEU A 74 -7.39 6.16 5.77
N SER A 75 -6.26 5.68 5.25
CA SER A 75 -6.19 5.02 3.95
C SER A 75 -6.93 3.68 3.93
N THR A 76 -6.98 2.96 5.06
CA THR A 76 -7.78 1.73 5.18
C THR A 76 -9.26 2.02 4.98
N LEU A 77 -9.77 3.06 5.63
CA LEU A 77 -11.17 3.47 5.49
C LEU A 77 -11.48 3.96 4.07
N GLY A 78 -10.61 4.80 3.51
CA GLY A 78 -10.76 5.30 2.14
C GLY A 78 -10.70 4.17 1.10
N GLY A 79 -9.78 3.22 1.26
CA GLY A 79 -9.66 2.06 0.38
C GLY A 79 -10.87 1.13 0.47
N ALA A 80 -11.38 0.87 1.68
CA ALA A 80 -12.58 0.06 1.88
C ALA A 80 -13.82 0.73 1.26
N TYR A 81 -13.99 2.04 1.46
CA TYR A 81 -15.06 2.81 0.83
C TYR A 81 -14.97 2.79 -0.70
N SER A 82 -13.77 3.01 -1.25
CA SER A 82 -13.53 2.95 -2.70
C SER A 82 -13.84 1.57 -3.27
N ALA A 83 -13.44 0.49 -2.58
CA ALA A 83 -13.76 -0.88 -2.99
C ALA A 83 -15.26 -1.14 -2.98
N ALA A 84 -15.98 -0.68 -1.96
CA ALA A 84 -17.43 -0.79 -1.88
C ALA A 84 -18.13 0.00 -2.99
N GLN A 85 -17.70 1.23 -3.26
CA GLN A 85 -18.23 2.07 -4.33
C GLN A 85 -18.02 1.43 -5.72
N ALA A 86 -16.82 0.93 -6.00
CA ALA A 86 -16.50 0.26 -7.27
C ALA A 86 -17.29 -1.04 -7.44
N SER A 87 -17.46 -1.81 -6.35
CA SER A 87 -18.28 -3.03 -6.36
C SER A 87 -19.76 -2.73 -6.62
N TRP A 88 -20.28 -1.66 -6.02
CA TRP A 88 -21.65 -1.20 -6.25
C TRP A 88 -21.85 -0.73 -7.70
N ALA A 89 -20.91 0.05 -8.23
CA ALA A 89 -20.94 0.49 -9.63
C ALA A 89 -20.89 -0.70 -10.61
N PHE A 90 -20.12 -1.74 -10.29
CA PHE A 90 -20.01 -2.93 -11.13
C PHE A 90 -21.35 -3.65 -11.31
N VAL A 91 -22.15 -3.79 -10.25
CA VAL A 91 -23.47 -4.43 -10.30
C VAL A 91 -24.41 -3.74 -11.31
N HIS A 92 -24.19 -2.44 -11.56
CA HIS A 92 -25.01 -1.64 -12.47
C HIS A 92 -24.44 -1.59 -13.89
N ALA A 93 -23.11 -1.52 -14.04
CA ALA A 93 -22.47 -1.24 -15.32
C ALA A 93 -21.81 -2.47 -16.00
N TRP A 94 -21.54 -3.55 -15.27
CA TRP A 94 -20.90 -4.78 -15.77
C TRP A 94 -19.56 -4.55 -16.51
N GLU A 95 -18.80 -3.54 -16.10
CA GLU A 95 -17.49 -3.24 -16.69
C GLU A 95 -16.35 -3.96 -15.96
N LEU A 96 -15.46 -4.60 -16.73
CA LEU A 96 -14.26 -5.28 -16.19
C LEU A 96 -13.31 -4.30 -15.45
N SER A 97 -13.25 -3.05 -15.90
CA SER A 97 -12.48 -1.96 -15.26
C SER A 97 -12.85 -1.76 -13.79
N LEU A 98 -14.13 -1.92 -13.45
CA LEU A 98 -14.67 -1.76 -12.10
C LEU A 98 -14.27 -2.93 -11.20
N ILE A 99 -14.22 -4.15 -11.73
CA ILE A 99 -13.68 -5.32 -10.99
C ILE A 99 -12.21 -5.09 -10.65
N ILE A 100 -11.40 -4.66 -11.62
CA ILE A 100 -9.97 -4.40 -11.40
C ILE A 100 -9.80 -3.29 -10.35
N THR A 101 -10.60 -2.23 -10.43
CA THR A 101 -10.58 -1.12 -9.46
C THR A 101 -10.99 -1.58 -8.07
N ALA A 102 -12.07 -2.36 -7.95
CA ALA A 102 -12.52 -2.92 -6.67
C ALA A 102 -11.46 -3.83 -6.04
N ALA A 103 -10.86 -4.72 -6.82
CA ALA A 103 -9.79 -5.60 -6.37
C ALA A 103 -8.56 -4.81 -5.91
N TYR A 104 -8.13 -3.82 -6.69
CA TYR A 104 -7.02 -2.95 -6.32
C TYR A 104 -7.29 -2.18 -5.02
N SER A 105 -8.46 -1.56 -4.89
CA SER A 105 -8.85 -0.83 -3.68
C SER A 105 -8.94 -1.75 -2.45
N ALA A 106 -9.43 -2.97 -2.62
CA ALA A 106 -9.47 -3.97 -1.55
C ALA A 106 -8.06 -4.39 -1.09
N VAL A 107 -7.15 -4.66 -2.02
CA VAL A 107 -5.75 -5.00 -1.71
C VAL A 107 -5.03 -3.82 -1.05
N SER A 108 -5.27 -2.61 -1.54
CA SER A 108 -4.75 -1.36 -0.94
C SER A 108 -5.24 -1.21 0.51
N ALA A 109 -6.54 -1.37 0.75
CA ALA A 109 -7.11 -1.33 2.10
C ALA A 109 -6.53 -2.41 3.01
N TRP A 110 -6.33 -3.63 2.48
CA TRP A 110 -5.75 -4.74 3.24
C TRP A 110 -4.31 -4.46 3.66
N ILE A 111 -3.47 -3.90 2.78
CA ILE A 111 -2.10 -3.53 3.13
C ILE A 111 -2.08 -2.42 4.17
N MET A 112 -2.93 -1.41 4.05
CA MET A 112 -3.02 -0.35 5.04
C MET A 112 -3.49 -0.89 6.40
N ALA A 113 -4.44 -1.81 6.42
CA ALA A 113 -4.87 -2.49 7.64
C ALA A 113 -3.77 -3.37 8.24
N LYS A 114 -2.93 -4.00 7.41
CA LYS A 114 -1.76 -4.77 7.85
C LYS A 114 -0.67 -3.84 8.41
N SER A 115 -0.42 -2.71 7.76
CA SER A 115 0.51 -1.66 8.21
C SER A 115 0.11 -1.11 9.57
N PHE A 116 -1.16 -0.74 9.74
CA PHE A 116 -1.69 -0.30 11.03
C PHE A 116 -1.44 -1.34 12.12
N ARG A 117 -1.91 -2.57 11.92
CA ARG A 117 -1.75 -3.68 12.89
C ARG A 117 -0.30 -3.93 13.26
N THR A 118 0.59 -3.96 12.27
CA THR A 118 2.03 -4.21 12.48
C THR A 118 2.68 -3.07 13.26
N LEU A 119 2.37 -1.81 12.93
CA LEU A 119 2.95 -0.66 13.61
C LEU A 119 2.43 -0.47 15.04
N THR A 120 1.21 -0.90 15.34
CA THR A 120 0.63 -0.85 16.70
C THR A 120 1.01 -2.05 17.57
N ASP A 121 1.61 -3.09 16.99
CA ASP A 121 2.00 -4.30 17.70
C ASP A 121 2.92 -4.03 18.90
N SER A 122 2.71 -4.72 20.01
CA SER A 122 3.47 -4.55 21.25
C SER A 122 4.97 -4.78 21.06
N SER A 123 5.35 -5.76 20.23
CA SER A 123 6.75 -6.05 19.90
C SER A 123 7.42 -4.96 19.06
N VAL A 124 6.64 -4.26 18.22
CA VAL A 124 7.13 -3.10 17.47
C VAL A 124 7.22 -1.91 18.42
N LYS A 125 6.20 -1.66 19.24
CA LYS A 125 6.25 -0.60 20.26
C LYS A 125 7.47 -0.74 21.18
N ALA A 126 7.76 -1.95 21.65
CA ALA A 126 8.94 -2.26 22.48
C ALA A 126 10.27 -2.05 21.75
N TYR A 127 10.31 -2.17 20.42
CA TYR A 127 11.51 -1.89 19.63
C TYR A 127 11.83 -0.39 19.51
N PHE A 128 10.81 0.47 19.57
CA PHE A 128 10.94 1.94 19.55
C PHE A 128 11.15 2.55 20.95
N ALA A 129 10.94 1.78 22.01
CA ALA A 129 11.38 2.13 23.36
C ALA A 129 12.91 1.98 23.48
#